data_AF-A0A7S3WLH9-F1
#
_entry.id   AF-A0A7S3WLH9-F1
#
_cell.length_a   1.000
_cell.length_b   1.000
_cell.length_c   1.000
_cell.angle_alpha   90.00
_cell.angle_beta   90.00
_cell.angle_gamma   90.00
#
_symmetry.space_group_name_H-M   'P 1'
#
loop_
_entity.id
_entity.type
_entity.pdbx_description
1 polymer ?
#
loop_
_entity_poly.entity_id
_entity_poly.type
_entity_poly.pdbx_seq_one_letter_code
_entity_poly.pdbx_strand_id
1 'polypeptide(L)'
;AFVLWTHLGYVPATSSPAGLPRLLGDHGPEVRRRVGETALADAQSYELRELTAEEKRHYYEHGWVHLKGVLPPALLRGLRASLLQELGAAIWPWSINAFMSHDGLFDFLLYSPLGHLASQLFGGEAYLFSDFLYFRHAGQLITPIHVDSGECENPMAPANITATSRLRAWVTLDGDVPAPVLLDQSVWKELLRGEADRAAYWRGEYAGKGLQELFVERYGTWANPELAEHIVAPQ
;
A
#
# COMPACT_ATOMS: atom_id res chain seq x y z
N ALA A 1 -9.57 13.58 -8.93
CA ALA A 1 -8.73 12.38 -8.91
C ALA A 1 -8.87 11.73 -7.54
N PHE A 2 -9.53 10.58 -7.49
CA PHE A 2 -9.85 9.85 -6.27
C PHE A 2 -9.06 8.55 -6.22
N VAL A 3 -8.38 8.31 -5.11
CA VAL A 3 -7.53 7.16 -4.87
C VAL A 3 -7.92 6.49 -3.56
N LEU A 4 -7.92 5.15 -3.57
CA LEU A 4 -7.85 4.33 -2.38
C LEU A 4 -6.43 3.81 -2.22
N TRP A 5 -5.86 4.03 -1.05
CA TRP A 5 -4.56 3.52 -0.64
C TRP A 5 -4.78 2.56 0.53
N THR A 6 -4.33 1.31 0.39
CA THR A 6 -4.48 0.30 1.44
C THR A 6 -3.13 -0.28 1.87
N HIS A 7 -2.94 -0.49 3.17
CA HIS A 7 -1.82 -1.23 3.73
C HIS A 7 -2.19 -2.66 4.05
N LEU A 8 -1.41 -3.57 3.49
CA LEU A 8 -1.52 -5.00 3.70
C LEU A 8 -0.26 -5.48 4.41
N GLY A 9 -0.44 -6.17 5.53
CA GLY A 9 0.64 -6.78 6.29
C GLY A 9 0.67 -8.29 6.10
N TYR A 10 1.81 -8.90 6.41
CA TYR A 10 1.98 -10.36 6.43
C TYR A 10 1.55 -10.95 7.78
N VAL A 11 0.84 -12.07 7.77
CA VAL A 11 0.58 -12.88 8.97
C VAL A 11 1.65 -13.98 9.05
N PRO A 12 2.58 -13.96 10.02
CA PRO A 12 3.50 -15.07 10.24
C PRO A 12 2.76 -16.38 10.49
N ALA A 13 3.21 -17.47 9.86
CA ALA A 13 2.63 -18.80 10.08
C ALA A 13 2.66 -19.25 11.56
N THR A 14 3.50 -18.62 12.39
CA THR A 14 3.65 -18.90 13.83
C THR A 14 2.86 -17.98 14.74
N SER A 15 2.23 -16.91 14.21
CA SER A 15 1.34 -16.07 15.01
C SER A 15 0.00 -16.78 15.14
N SER A 16 -0.33 -17.20 16.36
CA SER A 16 -1.71 -17.56 16.71
C SER A 16 -2.64 -16.40 16.34
N PRO A 17 -3.86 -16.65 15.84
CA PRO A 17 -4.88 -15.61 15.61
C PRO A 17 -5.14 -14.74 16.85
N ALA A 18 -4.73 -15.20 18.04
CA ALA A 18 -4.81 -14.49 19.31
C ALA A 18 -3.93 -13.22 19.40
N GLY A 19 -3.01 -12.98 18.45
CA GLY A 19 -2.14 -11.79 18.41
C GLY A 19 -2.60 -10.68 17.47
N LEU A 20 -3.64 -10.90 16.65
CA LEU A 20 -4.28 -9.79 15.94
C LEU A 20 -4.85 -8.85 17.00
N PRO A 21 -4.59 -7.53 16.94
CA PRO A 21 -5.36 -6.60 17.74
C PRO A 21 -6.82 -6.92 17.48
N ARG A 22 -7.60 -7.20 18.53
CA ARG A 22 -9.06 -7.15 18.42
C ARG A 22 -9.39 -5.74 17.96
N LEU A 23 -9.51 -5.54 16.64
CA LEU A 23 -9.85 -4.26 15.99
C LEU A 23 -11.28 -3.81 16.31
N LEU A 24 -11.98 -4.56 17.16
CA LEU A 24 -13.26 -4.22 17.74
C LEU A 24 -13.03 -3.95 19.24
N GLY A 25 -12.46 -2.78 19.53
CA GLY A 25 -12.47 -2.23 20.88
C GLY A 25 -13.89 -1.76 21.23
N ASP A 26 -14.34 -2.06 22.46
CA ASP A 26 -15.63 -1.69 23.03
C ASP A 26 -15.85 -0.16 23.08
N HIS A 27 -16.27 0.48 21.99
CA HIS A 27 -16.60 1.91 22.00
C HIS A 27 -17.84 2.23 21.15
N GLY A 28 -18.89 2.71 21.83
CA GLY A 28 -20.03 3.40 21.21
C GLY A 28 -21.23 2.50 20.86
N PRO A 29 -22.40 3.10 20.54
CA PRO A 29 -23.61 2.35 20.20
C PRO A 29 -23.29 1.31 19.13
N GLU A 30 -23.73 0.06 19.30
CA GLU A 30 -23.45 -1.08 18.40
C GLU A 30 -23.50 -0.65 16.93
N VAL A 31 -22.34 -0.39 16.33
CA VAL A 31 -22.25 -0.24 14.88
C VAL A 31 -22.40 -1.64 14.32
N ARG A 32 -23.65 -2.02 14.02
CA ARG A 32 -23.94 -3.28 13.34
C ARG A 32 -23.47 -3.16 11.90
N ARG A 33 -22.26 -3.66 11.65
CA ARG A 33 -21.66 -3.77 10.32
C ARG A 33 -22.51 -4.71 9.46
N ARG A 34 -22.75 -4.32 8.21
CA ARG A 34 -23.46 -5.13 7.22
C ARG A 34 -22.46 -5.78 6.27
N VAL A 35 -21.65 -6.67 6.84
CA VAL A 35 -20.60 -7.37 6.09
C VAL A 35 -21.24 -8.33 5.11
N GLY A 36 -20.86 -8.24 3.84
CA GLY A 36 -21.36 -9.12 2.79
C GLY A 36 -22.71 -8.71 2.20
N GLU A 37 -23.27 -7.56 2.61
CA GLU A 37 -24.60 -7.13 2.17
C GLU A 37 -24.55 -6.05 1.08
N THR A 38 -23.38 -5.49 0.77
CA THR A 38 -23.25 -4.47 -0.27
C THR A 38 -23.02 -5.11 -1.65
N ALA A 39 -23.27 -4.34 -2.71
CA ALA A 39 -22.97 -4.76 -4.08
C ALA A 39 -21.46 -4.99 -4.34
N LEU A 40 -20.59 -4.58 -3.41
CA LEU A 40 -19.14 -4.77 -3.49
C LEU A 40 -18.69 -6.10 -2.85
N ALA A 41 -19.59 -6.85 -2.22
CA ALA A 41 -19.32 -8.14 -1.60
C ALA A 41 -19.37 -9.33 -2.55
N ASP A 42 -19.80 -9.13 -3.79
CA ASP A 42 -19.90 -10.23 -4.75
C ASP A 42 -18.50 -10.69 -5.19
N ALA A 43 -17.99 -11.73 -4.53
CA ALA A 43 -16.71 -12.36 -4.85
C ALA A 43 -16.60 -12.80 -6.32
N GLN A 44 -17.73 -13.15 -6.97
CA GLN A 44 -17.74 -13.57 -8.37
C GLN A 44 -17.50 -12.41 -9.34
N SER A 45 -17.74 -11.18 -8.88
CA SER A 45 -17.42 -9.97 -9.64
C SER A 45 -15.91 -9.67 -9.65
N TYR A 46 -15.09 -10.39 -8.89
CA TYR A 46 -13.63 -10.22 -8.87
C TYR A 46 -12.94 -11.39 -9.59
N GLU A 47 -12.10 -11.05 -10.57
CA GLU A 47 -11.23 -12.04 -11.20
C GLU A 47 -9.95 -12.20 -10.38
N LEU A 48 -9.73 -13.39 -9.82
CA LEU A 48 -8.46 -13.72 -9.21
C LEU A 48 -7.41 -13.92 -10.30
N ARG A 49 -6.27 -13.26 -10.12
CA ARG A 49 -5.13 -13.33 -11.03
C ARG A 49 -3.86 -13.68 -10.27
N GLU A 50 -3.05 -14.52 -10.89
CA GLU A 50 -1.67 -14.77 -10.47
C GLU A 50 -0.73 -13.70 -11.04
N LEU A 51 0.14 -13.20 -10.17
CA LEU A 51 1.31 -12.42 -10.57
C LEU A 51 2.27 -13.32 -11.34
N THR A 52 2.72 -12.83 -12.49
CA THR A 52 3.76 -13.49 -13.27
C THR A 52 5.09 -13.51 -12.51
N ALA A 53 5.98 -14.42 -12.89
CA ALA A 53 7.34 -14.45 -12.33
C ALA A 53 8.09 -13.13 -12.56
N GLU A 54 7.85 -12.47 -13.70
CA GLU A 54 8.42 -11.17 -14.02
C GLU A 54 7.90 -10.06 -13.11
N GLU A 55 6.58 -10.01 -12.85
CA GLU A 55 5.98 -9.05 -11.94
C GLU A 55 6.49 -9.22 -10.50
N LYS A 56 6.59 -10.46 -10.01
CA LYS A 56 7.16 -10.75 -8.68
C LYS A 56 8.62 -10.33 -8.61
N ARG A 57 9.41 -10.69 -9.64
CA ARG A 57 10.83 -10.29 -9.73
C ARG A 57 10.97 -8.76 -9.70
N HIS A 58 10.19 -8.07 -10.53
CA HIS A 58 10.22 -6.61 -10.61
C HIS A 58 9.87 -5.97 -9.25
N TYR A 59 8.84 -6.47 -8.56
CA TYR A 59 8.49 -6.01 -7.22
C TYR A 59 9.65 -6.15 -6.22
N TYR A 60 10.32 -7.30 -6.18
CA TYR A 60 11.44 -7.49 -5.24
C TYR A 60 12.68 -6.69 -5.61
N GLU A 61 12.93 -6.46 -6.90
CA GLU A 61 14.08 -5.69 -7.38
C GLU A 61 13.89 -4.18 -7.17
N HIS A 62 12.69 -3.67 -7.44
CA HIS A 62 12.40 -2.24 -7.55
C HIS A 62 11.53 -1.69 -6.40
N GLY A 63 10.82 -2.56 -5.67
CA GLY A 63 9.93 -2.21 -4.56
C GLY A 63 8.53 -1.83 -4.98
N TRP A 64 8.19 -1.98 -6.27
CA TRP A 64 6.89 -1.64 -6.81
C TRP A 64 6.55 -2.53 -7.99
N VAL A 65 5.26 -2.63 -8.31
CA VAL A 65 4.77 -3.28 -9.54
C VAL A 65 3.47 -2.59 -9.96
N HIS A 66 3.32 -2.29 -11.26
CA HIS A 66 2.09 -1.73 -11.81
C HIS A 66 1.24 -2.82 -12.44
N LEU A 67 0.03 -3.02 -11.92
CA LEU A 67 -0.91 -4.03 -12.39
C LEU A 67 -2.11 -3.36 -13.08
N LYS A 68 -2.30 -3.66 -14.37
CA LYS A 68 -3.45 -3.17 -15.15
C LYS A 68 -4.55 -4.23 -15.20
N GLY A 69 -5.81 -3.77 -15.19
CA GLY A 69 -6.98 -4.63 -15.37
C GLY A 69 -7.28 -5.57 -14.20
N VAL A 70 -6.75 -5.32 -13.00
CA VAL A 70 -7.01 -6.14 -11.80
C VAL A 70 -8.45 -5.99 -11.31
N LEU A 71 -9.01 -4.79 -11.40
CA LEU A 71 -10.33 -4.46 -10.89
C LEU A 71 -11.26 -4.08 -12.05
N PRO A 72 -12.44 -4.70 -12.17
CA PRO A 72 -13.42 -4.33 -13.18
C PRO A 72 -13.83 -2.86 -13.09
N PRO A 73 -13.91 -2.13 -14.22
CA PRO A 73 -14.29 -0.72 -14.22
C PRO A 73 -15.65 -0.43 -13.59
N ALA A 74 -16.60 -1.37 -13.68
CA ALA A 74 -17.92 -1.23 -13.06
C ALA A 74 -17.83 -1.23 -11.52
N LEU A 75 -17.00 -2.10 -10.94
CA LEU A 75 -16.75 -2.15 -9.50
C LEU A 75 -16.07 -0.86 -9.02
N LEU A 76 -15.05 -0.37 -9.74
CA LEU A 76 -14.39 0.89 -9.40
C LEU A 76 -15.37 2.08 -9.39
N ARG A 77 -16.28 2.15 -10.36
CA ARG A 77 -17.34 3.17 -10.38
C ARG A 77 -18.33 3.01 -9.22
N GLY A 78 -18.71 1.78 -8.88
CA GLY A 78 -19.59 1.49 -7.75
C GLY A 78 -18.96 1.89 -6.42
N LEU A 79 -17.71 1.49 -6.17
CA LEU A 79 -16.93 1.87 -4.99
C LEU A 79 -16.81 3.39 -4.89
N ARG A 80 -16.42 4.06 -5.97
CA ARG A 80 -16.32 5.51 -6.05
C ARG A 80 -17.63 6.21 -5.69
N ALA A 81 -18.76 5.74 -6.24
CA ALA A 81 -20.07 6.32 -5.98
C ALA A 81 -20.49 6.15 -4.52
N SER A 82 -20.26 4.96 -3.95
CA SER A 82 -20.55 4.68 -2.54
C SER A 82 -19.74 5.59 -1.61
N LEU A 83 -18.42 5.69 -1.85
CA LEU A 83 -17.53 6.54 -1.08
C LEU A 83 -17.94 8.02 -1.17
N LEU A 84 -18.24 8.54 -2.36
CA LEU A 84 -18.69 9.92 -2.52
C LEU A 84 -20.02 10.22 -1.82
N GLN A 85 -20.93 9.25 -1.76
CA GLN A 85 -22.21 9.41 -1.09
C GLN A 85 -22.05 9.49 0.43
N GLU A 86 -21.24 8.63 1.02
CA GLU A 86 -21.09 8.54 2.48
C GLU A 86 -20.11 9.57 3.06
N LEU A 87 -18.99 9.77 2.36
CA LEU A 87 -17.91 10.64 2.83
C LEU A 87 -18.06 12.09 2.33
N GLY A 88 -18.75 12.27 1.19
CA GLY A 88 -18.86 13.56 0.53
C GLY A 88 -17.57 14.02 -0.14
N ALA A 89 -17.68 14.95 -1.08
CA ALA A 89 -16.51 15.57 -1.74
C ALA A 89 -15.76 16.58 -0.85
N ALA A 90 -16.23 16.79 0.40
CA ALA A 90 -15.70 17.79 1.33
C ALA A 90 -14.74 17.20 2.38
N ILE A 91 -14.36 15.92 2.28
CA ILE A 91 -13.32 15.37 3.16
C ILE A 91 -11.98 16.03 2.83
N TRP A 92 -11.55 16.87 3.77
CA TRP A 92 -10.24 17.48 3.80
C TRP A 92 -9.15 16.40 3.86
N PRO A 93 -8.11 16.48 3.03
CA PRO A 93 -7.94 15.71 1.79
C PRO A 93 -7.73 14.19 1.96
N TRP A 94 -7.83 13.66 3.18
CA TRP A 94 -7.68 12.25 3.48
C TRP A 94 -8.72 11.75 4.49
N SER A 95 -9.16 10.50 4.32
CA SER A 95 -9.82 9.74 5.38
C SER A 95 -8.94 8.54 5.74
N ILE A 96 -8.67 8.34 7.02
CA ILE A 96 -7.85 7.22 7.52
C ILE A 96 -8.77 6.17 8.12
N ASN A 97 -8.53 4.90 7.80
CA ASN A 97 -9.31 3.75 8.28
C ASN A 97 -10.81 3.90 8.01
N ALA A 98 -11.17 4.46 6.86
CA ALA A 98 -12.56 4.62 6.45
C ALA A 98 -13.28 3.26 6.36
N PHE A 99 -12.55 2.15 6.18
CA PHE A 99 -13.11 0.81 6.21
C PHE A 99 -13.85 0.53 7.52
N MET A 100 -13.43 1.13 8.64
CA MET A 100 -14.05 0.90 9.95
C MET A 100 -15.47 1.47 10.05
N SER A 101 -15.79 2.50 9.27
CA SER A 101 -17.08 3.19 9.30
C SER A 101 -17.90 3.02 8.03
N HIS A 102 -17.32 2.53 6.93
CA HIS A 102 -17.99 2.41 5.63
C HIS A 102 -18.13 0.93 5.22
N ASP A 103 -19.36 0.41 5.16
CA ASP A 103 -19.64 -1.01 4.87
C ASP A 103 -19.15 -1.40 3.47
N GLY A 104 -19.45 -0.57 2.44
CA GLY A 104 -19.05 -0.86 1.07
C GLY A 104 -17.52 -0.91 0.85
N LEU A 105 -16.75 -0.01 1.46
CA LEU A 105 -15.29 -0.05 1.41
C LEU A 105 -14.75 -1.30 2.11
N PHE A 106 -15.34 -1.69 3.24
CA PHE A 106 -14.91 -2.89 3.94
C PHE A 106 -15.20 -4.16 3.15
N ASP A 107 -16.39 -4.28 2.56
CA ASP A 107 -16.71 -5.38 1.64
C ASP A 107 -15.74 -5.39 0.45
N PHE A 108 -15.49 -4.23 -0.18
CA PHE A 108 -14.49 -4.15 -1.24
C PHE A 108 -13.13 -4.66 -0.79
N LEU A 109 -12.60 -4.19 0.34
CA LEU A 109 -11.29 -4.61 0.83
C LEU A 109 -11.24 -6.10 1.19
N LEU A 110 -12.34 -6.66 1.68
CA LEU A 110 -12.45 -8.07 2.07
C LEU A 110 -12.55 -9.01 0.86
N TYR A 111 -13.31 -8.64 -0.17
CA TYR A 111 -13.61 -9.51 -1.31
C TYR A 111 -12.76 -9.20 -2.57
N SER A 112 -12.08 -8.05 -2.62
CA SER A 112 -11.18 -7.70 -3.72
C SER A 112 -9.97 -8.65 -3.82
N PRO A 113 -9.33 -8.75 -5.00
CA PRO A 113 -8.13 -9.57 -5.18
C PRO A 113 -6.88 -9.00 -4.49
N LEU A 114 -6.97 -7.86 -3.78
CA LEU A 114 -5.80 -7.20 -3.19
C LEU A 114 -5.09 -8.09 -2.16
N GLY A 115 -5.85 -8.75 -1.28
CA GLY A 115 -5.30 -9.70 -0.31
C GLY A 115 -4.63 -10.91 -0.98
N HIS A 116 -5.22 -11.41 -2.07
CA HIS A 116 -4.64 -12.51 -2.87
C HIS A 116 -3.35 -12.11 -3.59
N LEU A 117 -3.27 -10.89 -4.11
CA LEU A 117 -2.05 -10.39 -4.73
C LEU A 117 -0.94 -10.17 -3.70
N ALA A 118 -1.30 -9.65 -2.52
CA ALA A 118 -0.34 -9.49 -1.43
C ALA A 118 0.16 -10.84 -0.90
N SER A 119 -0.71 -11.84 -0.76
CA SER A 119 -0.31 -13.17 -0.27
C SER A 119 0.71 -13.84 -1.18
N GLN A 120 0.58 -13.65 -2.50
CA GLN A 120 1.55 -14.14 -3.49
C GLN A 120 2.95 -13.50 -3.34
N LEU A 121 3.03 -12.27 -2.84
CA LEU A 121 4.30 -11.56 -2.58
C LEU A 121 4.84 -11.84 -1.18
N PHE A 122 3.97 -12.12 -0.22
CA PHE A 122 4.38 -12.47 1.13
C PHE A 122 4.76 -13.94 1.31
N GLY A 123 4.27 -14.82 0.42
CA GLY A 123 4.42 -16.27 0.58
C GLY A 123 3.54 -16.83 1.71
N GLY A 124 2.43 -16.16 2.03
CA GLY A 124 1.48 -16.57 3.07
C GLY A 124 0.31 -15.60 3.21
N GLU A 125 -0.45 -15.70 4.28
CA GLU A 125 -1.66 -14.88 4.46
C GLU A 125 -1.34 -13.38 4.60
N ALA A 126 -2.22 -12.56 4.03
CA ALA A 126 -2.17 -11.11 4.16
C ALA A 126 -3.34 -10.61 5.01
N TYR A 127 -3.12 -9.56 5.78
CA TYR A 127 -4.16 -8.90 6.57
C TYR A 127 -4.24 -7.40 6.24
N LEU A 128 -5.42 -6.83 6.39
CA LEU A 128 -5.65 -5.38 6.27
C LEU A 128 -5.11 -4.66 7.51
N PHE A 129 -4.08 -3.83 7.34
CA PHE A 129 -3.53 -3.01 8.43
C PHE A 129 -4.27 -1.66 8.54
N SER A 130 -4.40 -0.94 7.43
CA SER A 130 -5.05 0.38 7.39
C SER A 130 -5.50 0.74 5.97
N ASP A 131 -6.39 1.72 5.85
CA ASP A 131 -6.68 2.38 4.57
C ASP A 131 -6.56 3.91 4.67
N PHE A 132 -6.32 4.52 3.52
CA PHE A 132 -6.24 5.95 3.30
C PHE A 132 -7.00 6.27 2.01
N LEU A 133 -8.08 7.02 2.13
CA LEU A 133 -8.77 7.58 0.98
C LEU A 133 -8.22 8.96 0.70
N TYR A 134 -7.77 9.21 -0.53
CA TYR A 134 -7.23 10.50 -0.92
C TYR A 134 -8.07 11.13 -2.04
N PHE A 135 -8.61 12.31 -1.76
CA PHE A 135 -9.32 13.13 -2.73
C PHE A 135 -8.43 14.29 -3.17
N ARG A 136 -7.94 14.23 -4.40
CA ARG A 136 -7.18 15.33 -4.98
C ARG A 136 -8.11 16.40 -5.54
N HIS A 137 -8.03 17.60 -4.97
CA HIS A 137 -8.70 18.79 -5.49
C HIS A 137 -7.85 19.50 -6.56
N ALA A 138 -8.51 20.26 -7.43
CA ALA A 138 -7.82 21.12 -8.39
C ALA A 138 -6.92 22.13 -7.63
N GLY A 139 -5.66 22.25 -8.05
CA GLY A 139 -4.68 23.15 -7.43
C GLY A 139 -3.90 22.57 -6.25
N GLN A 140 -4.16 21.32 -5.81
CA GLN A 140 -3.31 20.67 -4.82
C GLN A 140 -1.96 20.23 -5.40
N LEU A 141 -0.90 20.55 -4.64
CA LEU A 141 0.47 20.14 -4.91
C LEU A 141 0.60 18.62 -4.90
N ILE A 142 1.50 18.09 -5.73
CA ILE A 142 1.89 16.68 -5.73
C ILE A 142 2.53 16.38 -4.37
N THR A 143 2.18 15.24 -3.77
CA THR A 143 2.81 14.78 -2.53
C THR A 143 4.33 14.70 -2.73
N PRO A 144 5.14 15.38 -1.90
CA PRO A 144 6.59 15.36 -2.05
C PRO A 144 7.12 13.93 -1.83
N ILE A 145 8.32 13.65 -2.34
CA ILE A 145 8.98 12.38 -2.08
C ILE A 145 9.21 12.26 -0.57
N HIS A 146 8.76 11.16 0.00
CA HIS A 146 8.90 10.85 1.42
C HIS A 146 8.91 9.33 1.60
N VAL A 147 9.21 8.93 2.82
CA VAL A 147 9.11 7.55 3.31
C VAL A 147 8.08 7.53 4.42
N ASP A 148 7.21 6.54 4.39
CA ASP A 148 6.08 6.45 5.32
C ASP A 148 6.47 5.82 6.66
N SER A 149 7.34 6.53 7.39
CA SER A 149 7.94 6.07 8.63
C SER A 149 7.00 5.85 9.80
N GLY A 150 5.84 6.52 9.80
CA GLY A 150 4.84 6.40 10.87
C GLY A 150 3.97 5.14 10.79
N GLU A 151 4.00 4.44 9.66
CA GLU A 151 3.01 3.41 9.31
C GLU A 151 3.65 2.06 8.98
N CYS A 152 4.97 1.96 9.09
CA CYS A 152 5.75 0.74 8.87
C CYS A 152 6.67 0.53 10.06
N GLU A 153 6.81 -0.71 10.53
CA GLU A 153 7.74 -1.06 11.61
C GLU A 153 9.19 -0.82 11.20
N ASN A 154 9.48 -1.03 9.91
CA ASN A 154 10.70 -0.58 9.27
C ASN A 154 10.36 0.01 7.90
N PRO A 155 10.27 1.34 7.77
CA PRO A 155 9.77 1.98 6.56
C PRO A 155 10.75 1.92 5.38
N MET A 156 11.94 1.39 5.64
CA MET A 156 13.02 1.21 4.68
C MET A 156 13.37 -0.28 4.53
N ALA A 157 12.54 -1.19 5.06
CA ALA A 157 12.70 -2.62 4.84
C ALA A 157 12.58 -2.93 3.35
N PRO A 158 13.50 -3.73 2.77
CA PRO A 158 13.37 -4.12 1.40
C PRO A 158 12.16 -5.03 1.20
N ALA A 159 11.57 -4.96 0.02
CA ALA A 159 10.31 -5.63 -0.32
C ALA A 159 10.33 -7.15 -0.11
N ASN A 160 11.51 -7.78 -0.15
CA ASN A 160 11.70 -9.21 0.09
C ASN A 160 11.65 -9.62 1.58
N ILE A 161 11.61 -8.66 2.51
CA ILE A 161 11.51 -8.91 3.96
C ILE A 161 10.07 -8.70 4.42
N THR A 162 9.25 -9.66 4.05
CA THR A 162 7.79 -9.62 4.19
C THR A 162 7.32 -9.55 5.65
N ALA A 163 8.16 -9.98 6.59
CA ALA A 163 7.87 -9.90 8.03
C ALA A 163 7.85 -8.46 8.59
N THR A 164 8.58 -7.52 7.96
CA THR A 164 8.68 -6.13 8.43
C THR A 164 8.33 -5.10 7.35
N SER A 165 8.26 -5.52 6.09
CA SER A 165 7.71 -4.73 5.00
C SER A 165 6.18 -4.81 4.98
N ARG A 166 5.54 -3.72 4.59
CA ARG A 166 4.09 -3.65 4.38
C ARG A 166 3.84 -3.33 2.93
N LEU A 167 2.96 -4.09 2.30
CA LEU A 167 2.59 -3.84 0.92
C LEU A 167 1.57 -2.72 0.88
N ARG A 168 1.81 -1.75 0.00
CA ARG A 168 0.90 -0.63 -0.26
C ARG A 168 0.21 -0.86 -1.59
N ALA A 169 -1.12 -0.97 -1.58
CA ALA A 169 -1.93 -1.04 -2.77
C ALA A 169 -2.50 0.34 -3.09
N TRP A 170 -2.08 0.94 -4.21
CA TRP A 170 -2.61 2.18 -4.73
C TRP A 170 -3.66 1.88 -5.82
N VAL A 171 -4.93 2.13 -5.52
CA VAL A 171 -6.06 1.87 -6.41
C VAL A 171 -6.62 3.20 -6.91
N THR A 172 -6.50 3.44 -8.21
CA THR A 172 -7.09 4.61 -8.87
C THR A 172 -8.58 4.40 -9.10
N LEU A 173 -9.42 5.27 -8.54
CA LEU A 173 -10.88 5.21 -8.71
C LEU A 173 -11.39 6.09 -9.86
N ASP A 174 -10.60 7.08 -10.27
CA ASP A 174 -10.79 7.84 -11.52
C ASP A 174 -9.79 7.37 -12.59
N GLY A 175 -10.13 7.53 -13.88
CA GLY A 175 -9.28 7.11 -14.99
C GLY A 175 -8.13 8.07 -15.33
N ASP A 176 -8.14 9.29 -14.79
CA ASP A 176 -7.18 10.36 -15.05
C ASP A 176 -6.26 10.66 -13.86
N VAL A 177 -6.20 9.74 -12.89
CA VAL A 177 -5.31 9.89 -11.74
C VAL A 177 -3.87 9.56 -12.15
N PRO A 178 -2.91 10.50 -12.02
CA PRO A 178 -1.50 10.16 -12.19
C PRO A 178 -1.06 9.20 -11.09
N ALA A 179 -0.28 8.18 -11.45
CA ALA A 179 0.35 7.29 -10.48
C ALA A 179 1.20 8.10 -9.48
N PRO A 180 1.41 7.57 -8.25
CA PRO A 180 2.32 8.19 -7.31
C PRO A 180 3.73 8.21 -7.90
N VAL A 181 4.48 9.26 -7.57
CA VAL A 181 5.92 9.28 -7.82
C VAL A 181 6.57 8.35 -6.80
N LEU A 182 7.28 7.34 -7.30
CA LEU A 182 7.93 6.33 -6.48
C LEU A 182 9.44 6.53 -6.51
N LEU A 183 10.09 6.19 -5.40
CA LEU A 183 11.55 6.09 -5.34
C LEU A 183 11.92 4.61 -5.44
N ASP A 184 12.70 4.27 -6.45
CA ASP A 184 13.12 2.90 -6.73
C ASP A 184 14.06 2.36 -5.63
N GLN A 185 13.92 1.08 -5.23
CA GLN A 185 14.79 0.47 -4.23
C GLN A 185 16.28 0.43 -4.62
N SER A 186 16.62 0.63 -5.89
CA SER A 186 18.00 0.83 -6.35
C SER A 186 18.72 1.95 -5.59
N VAL A 187 18.01 3.00 -5.18
CA VAL A 187 18.60 4.09 -4.39
C VAL A 187 19.24 3.56 -3.10
N TRP A 188 18.65 2.54 -2.47
CA TRP A 188 19.18 1.93 -1.24
C TRP A 188 20.47 1.15 -1.51
N LYS A 189 20.61 0.53 -2.69
CA LYS A 189 21.84 -0.17 -3.10
C LYS A 189 23.02 0.79 -3.21
N GLU A 190 22.78 2.03 -3.62
CA GLU A 190 23.83 3.04 -3.77
C GLU A 190 24.29 3.63 -2.45
N LEU A 191 23.38 3.74 -1.47
CA LEU A 191 23.71 4.23 -0.14
C LEU A 191 24.57 3.24 0.65
N LEU A 192 24.44 1.94 0.38
CA LEU A 192 25.13 0.87 1.09
C LEU A 192 26.53 0.62 0.55
N ARG A 193 27.50 0.45 1.46
CA ARG A 193 28.93 0.36 1.12
C ARG A 193 29.35 -1.07 0.78
N GLY A 194 29.51 -1.32 -0.51
CA GLY A 194 30.03 -2.59 -1.00
C GLY A 194 29.01 -3.73 -0.92
N GLU A 195 29.41 -4.89 -1.44
CA GLU A 195 28.48 -6.01 -1.64
C GLU A 195 28.02 -6.66 -0.34
N ALA A 196 28.87 -6.66 0.70
CA ALA A 196 28.53 -7.24 1.99
C ALA A 196 27.36 -6.51 2.67
N ASP A 197 27.39 -5.17 2.70
CA ASP A 197 26.33 -4.35 3.28
C ASP A 197 25.03 -4.47 2.48
N ARG A 198 25.13 -4.46 1.15
CA ARG A 198 23.98 -4.67 0.26
C ARG A 198 23.32 -6.02 0.51
N ALA A 199 24.13 -7.09 0.56
CA ALA A 199 23.63 -8.43 0.83
C ALA A 199 23.02 -8.54 2.24
N ALA A 200 23.63 -7.91 3.25
CA ALA A 200 23.07 -7.86 4.61
C ALA A 200 21.74 -7.11 4.65
N TYR A 201 21.61 -6.00 3.91
CA TYR A 201 20.36 -5.25 3.80
C TYR A 201 19.25 -6.08 3.16
N TRP A 202 19.53 -6.76 2.03
CA TRP A 202 18.56 -7.64 1.39
C TRP A 202 18.11 -8.81 2.27
N ARG A 203 18.90 -9.19 3.28
CA ARG A 203 18.50 -10.19 4.27
C ARG A 203 17.87 -9.60 5.54
N GLY A 204 17.87 -8.28 5.71
CA GLY A 204 17.34 -7.60 6.90
C GLY A 204 18.28 -7.66 8.09
N GLU A 205 19.54 -8.00 7.83
CA GLU A 205 20.59 -8.18 8.82
C GLU A 205 21.50 -6.94 8.90
N TYR A 206 21.21 -5.90 8.11
CA TYR A 206 22.04 -4.70 8.08
C TYR A 206 21.95 -3.94 9.40
N ALA A 207 23.05 -3.92 10.13
CA ALA A 207 23.19 -3.26 11.43
C ALA A 207 23.97 -1.94 11.37
N GLY A 208 24.21 -1.41 10.17
CA GLY A 208 24.90 -0.13 9.98
C GLY A 208 24.01 1.07 10.28
N LYS A 209 24.39 2.24 9.76
CA LYS A 209 23.59 3.47 9.89
C LYS A 209 22.20 3.27 9.31
N GLY A 210 21.19 3.94 9.85
CA GLY A 210 19.85 3.89 9.28
C GLY A 210 19.86 4.35 7.83
N LEU A 211 19.13 3.68 6.93
CA LEU A 211 19.10 4.08 5.51
C LEU A 211 18.62 5.52 5.30
N GLN A 212 17.73 6.02 6.16
CA GLN A 212 17.32 7.43 6.14
C GLN A 212 18.47 8.37 6.50
N GLU A 213 19.34 7.99 7.44
CA GLU A 213 20.54 8.75 7.77
C GLU A 213 21.51 8.78 6.58
N LEU A 214 21.78 7.61 5.98
CA LEU A 214 22.61 7.51 4.77
C LEU A 214 22.03 8.32 3.60
N PHE A 215 20.70 8.34 3.46
CA PHE A 215 20.02 9.13 2.45
C PHE A 215 20.24 10.62 2.65
N VAL A 216 20.08 11.11 3.88
CA VAL A 216 20.34 12.52 4.22
C VAL A 216 21.82 12.86 4.06
N GLU A 217 22.75 11.95 4.39
CA GLU A 217 24.18 12.18 4.16
C GLU A 217 24.54 12.29 2.68
N ARG A 218 23.93 11.47 1.82
CA ARG A 218 24.21 11.45 0.38
C ARG A 218 23.49 12.58 -0.37
N TYR A 219 22.21 12.77 -0.10
CA TYR A 219 21.32 13.64 -0.88
C TYR A 219 20.93 14.92 -0.13
N GLY A 220 21.11 15.00 1.19
CA GLY A 220 20.73 16.14 2.02
C GLY A 220 19.22 16.26 2.22
N THR A 221 18.45 16.27 1.13
CA THR A 221 16.99 16.44 1.15
C THR A 221 16.32 15.58 0.09
N TRP A 222 15.02 15.33 0.26
CA TRP A 222 14.16 14.66 -0.72
C TRP A 222 13.93 15.46 -2.02
N ALA A 223 14.37 16.73 -2.06
CA ALA A 223 14.28 17.59 -3.23
C ALA A 223 15.59 17.64 -4.05
N ASN A 224 16.56 16.77 -3.74
CA ASN A 224 17.84 16.75 -4.45
C ASN A 224 17.64 16.33 -5.92
N PRO A 225 18.14 17.12 -6.90
CA PRO A 225 18.03 16.78 -8.33
C PRO A 225 18.67 15.44 -8.73
N GLU A 226 19.69 14.96 -8.01
CA GLU A 226 20.32 13.65 -8.26
C GLU A 226 19.33 12.49 -8.08
N LEU A 227 18.24 12.68 -7.33
CA LEU A 227 17.20 11.66 -7.16
C LEU A 227 16.40 11.41 -8.44
N ALA A 228 16.45 12.31 -9.44
CA ALA A 228 15.70 12.18 -10.68
C ALA A 228 15.93 10.86 -11.41
N GLU A 229 17.12 10.27 -11.29
CA GLU A 229 17.48 8.99 -11.92
C GLU A 229 16.82 7.77 -11.25
N HIS A 230 16.38 7.92 -9.99
CA HIS A 230 15.71 6.86 -9.21
C HIS A 230 14.20 7.07 -9.10
N ILE A 231 13.70 8.19 -9.61
CA ILE A 231 12.29 8.50 -9.61
C ILE A 231 11.59 7.73 -10.72
N VAL A 232 10.57 6.98 -10.33
CA VAL A 232 9.68 6.29 -11.26
C VAL A 232 8.28 6.89 -11.19
N ALA A 233 7.71 7.16 -12.36
CA ALA A 233 6.30 7.51 -12.52
C ALA A 233 5.64 6.42 -13.39
N PRO A 234 5.04 5.39 -12.78
CA PRO A 234 4.38 4.32 -13.54
C PRO A 234 3.30 4.88 -14.47
N GLN A 235 3.28 4.46 -15.74
CA GLN A 235 2.26 4.82 -16.73
C GLN A 235 1.19 3.74 -16.88
#